data_AF-A0A535L2C5-F1
#
_entry.id   AF-A0A535L2C5-F1
#
_cell.length_a   1.000
_cell.length_b   1.000
_cell.length_c   1.000
_cell.angle_alpha   90.00
_cell.angle_beta   90.00
_cell.angle_gamma   90.00
#
_symmetry.space_group_name_H-M   'P 1'
#
loop_
_entity.id
_entity.type
_entity.pdbx_description
1 polymer ?
#
loop_
_entity_poly.entity_id
_entity_poly.type
_entity_poly.pdbx_seq_one_letter_code
_entity_poly.pdbx_strand_id
1 'polypeptide(L)'
;MAAVIAALTLTQGADAYINNELNTLGTTVFIQGGVTNGPSGVKGENGSLSTLTPKDVQSLESVPHVASVSPLIQTGDQAVFGTRYWSTQIQGVNTSYQAIQNLQLAQGAWFSAMDDANGATVAVLGDTVAQSLFGSTGINPVGQQIRIRNDIFRVVGVLTVQRGGFTQDDVIYIPLKAAQVRLKDTATVDQIMVRADTIANVDRVAQDITATLRQNHHLGKSRANNFHIETFTQFLQRAGQGDQVLTFLLVGIAAISLTVGGIGIMNIMLVSVTERTWEIGIRMSLGARRRDIRNQFLIEALMLCLVGGVIGLLLGLLIGWALTNGFGLPFVVNAITLALPFAVSAAIALAFGIYPAIQASRLDPIVAIRSEE
;
A
#
# COMPACT_ATOMS: atom_id res chain seq x y z
N MET A 1 -8.61 22.38 -0.03
CA MET A 1 -7.81 22.04 -1.22
C MET A 1 -6.58 21.20 -0.89
N ALA A 2 -5.66 21.67 -0.01
CA ALA A 2 -4.44 20.93 0.34
C ALA A 2 -4.67 19.46 0.77
N ALA A 3 -5.62 19.21 1.68
CA ALA A 3 -5.96 17.87 2.13
C ALA A 3 -6.44 16.95 1.00
N VAL A 4 -7.23 17.50 0.06
CA VAL A 4 -7.74 16.74 -1.10
C VAL A 4 -6.59 16.37 -2.04
N ILE A 5 -5.67 17.30 -2.30
CA ILE A 5 -4.48 17.04 -3.13
C ILE A 5 -3.58 15.99 -2.48
N ALA A 6 -3.33 16.10 -1.18
CA ALA A 6 -2.53 15.13 -0.45
C ALA A 6 -3.17 13.73 -0.51
N ALA A 7 -4.49 13.63 -0.30
CA ALA A 7 -5.22 12.37 -0.39
C ALA A 7 -5.16 11.77 -1.80
N LEU A 8 -5.43 12.56 -2.85
CA LEU A 8 -5.36 12.08 -4.24
C LEU A 8 -3.94 11.66 -4.66
N THR A 9 -2.93 12.39 -4.20
CA THR A 9 -1.52 12.05 -4.46
C THR A 9 -1.16 10.73 -3.77
N LEU A 10 -1.63 10.52 -2.54
CA LEU A 10 -1.43 9.27 -1.81
C LEU A 10 -2.13 8.09 -2.53
N THR A 11 -3.38 8.28 -2.96
CA THR A 11 -4.12 7.26 -3.73
C THR A 11 -3.39 6.92 -5.04
N GLN A 12 -2.90 7.90 -5.79
CA GLN A 12 -2.16 7.63 -7.03
C GLN A 12 -0.81 6.98 -6.78
N GLY A 13 -0.14 7.34 -5.69
CA GLY A 13 1.07 6.65 -5.26
C GLY A 13 0.79 5.19 -4.92
N ALA A 14 -0.31 4.91 -4.21
CA ALA A 14 -0.76 3.56 -3.93
C ALA A 14 -1.13 2.79 -5.20
N ASP A 15 -1.86 3.39 -6.14
CA ASP A 15 -2.22 2.76 -7.42
C ASP A 15 -0.97 2.45 -8.27
N ALA A 16 -0.03 3.38 -8.36
CA ALA A 16 1.23 3.18 -9.10
C ALA A 16 2.08 2.08 -8.45
N TYR A 17 2.10 2.04 -7.11
CA TYR A 17 2.75 0.98 -6.35
C TYR A 17 2.10 -0.38 -6.62
N ILE A 18 0.76 -0.48 -6.52
CA ILE A 18 0.01 -1.71 -6.82
C ILE A 18 0.29 -2.18 -8.26
N ASN A 19 0.34 -1.27 -9.23
CA ASN A 19 0.65 -1.62 -10.61
C ASN A 19 2.09 -2.14 -10.79
N ASN A 20 3.06 -1.57 -10.07
CA ASN A 20 4.44 -2.08 -10.07
C ASN A 20 4.51 -3.49 -9.46
N GLU A 21 3.84 -3.70 -8.33
CA GLU A 21 3.74 -5.01 -7.69
C GLU A 21 2.99 -6.03 -8.56
N LEU A 22 1.96 -5.61 -9.29
CA LEU A 22 1.28 -6.47 -10.26
C LEU A 22 2.20 -6.89 -11.40
N ASN A 23 3.14 -6.04 -11.81
CA ASN A 23 4.10 -6.41 -12.85
C ASN A 23 5.14 -7.44 -12.35
N THR A 24 5.48 -7.42 -11.05
CA THR A 24 6.47 -8.33 -10.46
C THR A 24 5.84 -9.63 -9.97
N LEU A 25 4.68 -9.56 -9.32
CA LEU A 25 4.00 -10.67 -8.65
C LEU A 25 2.66 -11.06 -9.28
N GLY A 26 2.23 -10.40 -10.37
CA GLY A 26 0.94 -10.67 -11.01
C GLY A 26 0.81 -12.07 -11.58
N THR A 27 1.91 -12.76 -11.85
CA THR A 27 1.93 -14.18 -12.26
C THR A 27 1.92 -15.16 -11.08
N THR A 28 1.91 -14.67 -9.84
CA THR A 28 2.07 -15.50 -8.64
C THR A 28 0.72 -15.93 -8.07
N VAL A 29 0.60 -17.23 -7.82
CA VAL A 29 -0.50 -17.89 -7.13
C VAL A 29 0.01 -18.36 -5.78
N PHE A 30 -0.69 -17.98 -4.71
CA PHE A 30 -0.38 -18.37 -3.35
C PHE A 30 -1.31 -19.49 -2.92
N ILE A 31 -0.73 -20.52 -2.33
CA ILE A 31 -1.44 -21.69 -1.83
C ILE A 31 -1.11 -21.84 -0.36
N GLN A 32 -2.06 -21.60 0.52
CA GLN A 32 -1.90 -21.76 1.95
C GLN A 32 -2.52 -23.08 2.39
N GLY A 33 -1.81 -23.83 3.25
CA GLY A 33 -2.36 -25.01 3.89
C GLY A 33 -3.55 -24.62 4.75
N GLY A 34 -4.63 -25.39 4.70
CA GLY A 34 -5.78 -25.19 5.57
C GLY A 34 -5.44 -25.62 7.00
N VAL A 35 -5.99 -24.90 7.97
CA VAL A 35 -5.96 -25.33 9.38
C VAL A 35 -7.02 -26.41 9.54
N THR A 36 -6.62 -27.69 9.58
CA THR A 36 -7.56 -28.73 9.99
C THR A 36 -7.73 -28.65 11.51
N ASN A 37 -8.92 -28.27 11.95
CA ASN A 37 -9.38 -28.62 13.30
C ASN A 37 -9.38 -30.15 13.38
N GLY A 38 -8.57 -30.73 14.27
CA GLY A 38 -8.64 -32.16 14.55
C GLY A 38 -10.06 -32.56 15.00
N PRO A 39 -10.38 -33.86 15.04
CA PRO A 39 -11.69 -34.37 15.48
C PRO A 39 -12.06 -33.96 16.92
N SER A 40 -11.10 -33.47 17.70
CA SER A 40 -11.31 -32.77 18.96
C SER A 40 -10.82 -31.34 18.76
N GLY A 41 -11.70 -30.35 18.90
CA GLY A 41 -11.44 -28.92 18.72
C GLY A 41 -10.44 -28.30 19.70
N VAL A 42 -9.30 -28.95 19.90
CA VAL A 42 -8.14 -28.41 20.60
C VAL A 42 -7.42 -27.50 19.61
N LYS A 43 -7.56 -26.19 19.81
CA LYS A 43 -6.60 -25.20 19.30
C LYS A 43 -5.24 -25.63 19.82
N GLY A 44 -4.39 -26.17 18.96
CA GLY A 44 -2.99 -26.37 19.28
C GLY A 44 -2.36 -25.01 19.52
N GLU A 45 -1.93 -24.76 20.76
CA GLU A 45 -1.22 -23.54 21.17
C GLU A 45 0.16 -23.38 20.52
N ASN A 46 0.62 -24.31 19.67
CA ASN A 46 1.91 -24.22 18.98
C ASN A 46 2.01 -25.09 17.70
N GLY A 47 1.15 -24.84 16.70
CA GLY A 47 1.37 -25.36 15.34
C GLY A 47 0.12 -25.86 14.65
N SER A 48 -0.38 -25.05 13.72
CA SER A 48 -1.25 -25.51 12.64
C SER A 48 -0.51 -26.62 11.89
N LEU A 49 -0.95 -27.88 11.99
CA LEU A 49 -0.43 -28.91 11.08
C LEU A 49 -0.91 -28.54 9.68
N SER A 50 0.01 -28.01 8.87
CA SER A 50 -0.28 -27.74 7.46
C SER A 50 -0.60 -29.05 6.76
N THR A 51 -1.62 -29.03 5.92
CA THR A 51 -2.06 -30.18 5.12
C THR A 51 -1.17 -30.42 3.91
N LEU A 52 -0.34 -29.45 3.52
CA LEU A 52 0.46 -29.49 2.30
C LEU A 52 1.72 -30.34 2.46
N THR A 53 1.95 -31.23 1.50
CA THR A 53 3.04 -32.20 1.50
C THR A 53 4.07 -31.94 0.39
N PRO A 54 5.29 -32.49 0.49
CA PRO A 54 6.28 -32.41 -0.59
C PRO A 54 5.79 -33.05 -1.90
N LYS A 55 4.89 -34.03 -1.81
CA LYS A 55 4.26 -34.65 -2.99
C LYS A 55 3.37 -33.67 -3.75
N ASP A 56 2.71 -32.76 -3.03
CA ASP A 56 1.90 -31.71 -3.63
C ASP A 56 2.78 -30.78 -4.44
N VAL A 57 3.91 -30.32 -3.87
CA VAL A 57 4.91 -29.50 -4.58
C VAL A 57 5.32 -30.14 -5.90
N GLN A 58 5.70 -31.42 -5.89
CA GLN A 58 6.13 -32.14 -7.09
C GLN A 58 5.02 -32.30 -8.14
N SER A 59 3.78 -32.47 -7.69
CA SER A 59 2.62 -32.60 -8.59
C SER A 59 2.32 -31.26 -9.28
N LEU A 60 2.52 -30.15 -8.58
CA LEU A 60 2.30 -28.81 -9.10
C LEU A 60 3.33 -28.39 -10.17
N GLU A 61 4.54 -28.94 -10.12
CA GLU A 61 5.55 -28.72 -11.18
C GLU A 61 5.12 -29.31 -12.54
N SER A 62 4.20 -30.28 -12.54
CA SER A 62 3.70 -30.92 -13.77
C SER A 62 2.43 -30.26 -14.33
N VAL A 63 1.91 -29.23 -13.67
CA VAL A 63 0.69 -28.52 -14.12
C VAL A 63 1.03 -27.64 -15.33
N PRO A 64 0.21 -27.64 -16.40
CA PRO A 64 0.44 -26.78 -17.56
C PRO A 64 0.55 -25.30 -17.17
N HIS A 65 1.40 -24.54 -17.88
CA HIS A 65 1.63 -23.11 -17.66
C HIS A 65 2.26 -22.72 -16.31
N VAL A 66 2.69 -23.68 -15.49
CA VAL A 66 3.52 -23.42 -14.31
C VAL A 66 4.97 -23.24 -14.71
N ALA A 67 5.54 -22.08 -14.42
CA ALA A 67 6.94 -21.75 -14.71
C ALA A 67 7.87 -22.17 -13.56
N SER A 68 7.42 -22.03 -12.30
CA SER A 68 8.21 -22.41 -11.13
C SER A 68 7.34 -22.57 -9.89
N VAL A 69 7.72 -23.51 -9.03
CA VAL A 69 7.07 -23.77 -7.73
C VAL A 69 8.10 -23.59 -6.62
N SER A 70 7.71 -22.94 -5.52
CA SER A 70 8.48 -22.92 -4.28
C SER A 70 7.59 -23.24 -3.09
N PRO A 71 7.90 -24.28 -2.32
CA PRO A 71 7.38 -24.39 -0.97
C PRO A 71 7.99 -23.31 -0.07
N LEU A 72 7.27 -22.98 0.99
CA LEU A 72 7.66 -22.03 2.01
C LEU A 72 7.33 -22.65 3.38
N ILE A 73 8.31 -22.62 4.27
CA ILE A 73 8.12 -22.85 5.71
C ILE A 73 8.50 -21.57 6.43
N GLN A 74 7.65 -21.13 7.35
CA GLN A 74 7.85 -19.88 8.06
C GLN A 74 7.93 -20.14 9.57
N THR A 75 8.91 -19.54 10.21
CA THR A 75 9.09 -19.60 11.66
C THR A 75 9.68 -18.30 12.18
N GLY A 76 9.30 -17.86 13.37
CA GLY A 76 9.92 -16.71 14.03
C GLY A 76 10.99 -17.19 15.00
N ASP A 77 12.20 -16.65 14.91
CA ASP A 77 13.29 -16.98 15.85
C ASP A 77 14.25 -15.80 15.98
N GLN A 78 15.22 -15.91 16.88
CA GLN A 78 16.25 -14.90 17.10
C GLN A 78 17.54 -15.28 16.37
N ALA A 79 18.02 -14.35 15.55
CA ALA A 79 19.34 -14.43 14.95
C ALA A 79 20.36 -13.72 15.85
N VAL A 80 21.47 -14.40 16.14
CA VAL A 80 22.50 -13.94 17.08
C VAL A 80 23.85 -13.87 16.39
N PHE A 81 24.55 -12.75 16.56
CA PHE A 81 25.93 -12.54 16.12
C PHE A 81 26.74 -11.89 17.24
N GLY A 82 27.69 -12.64 17.80
CA GLY A 82 28.46 -12.18 18.97
C GLY A 82 27.55 -11.86 20.16
N THR A 83 27.53 -10.59 20.60
CA THR A 83 26.67 -10.09 21.68
C THR A 83 25.35 -9.47 21.20
N ARG A 84 25.14 -9.39 19.87
CA ARG A 84 23.94 -8.81 19.27
C ARG A 84 22.93 -9.88 18.91
N TYR A 85 21.65 -9.58 19.09
CA TYR A 85 20.56 -10.44 18.69
C TYR A 85 19.45 -9.61 18.04
N TRP A 86 18.73 -10.22 17.11
CA TRP A 86 17.60 -9.62 16.43
C TRP A 86 16.51 -10.67 16.21
N SER A 87 15.27 -10.33 16.57
CA SER A 87 14.13 -11.21 16.36
C SER A 87 13.57 -10.97 14.98
N THR A 88 13.53 -12.01 14.14
CA THR A 88 13.14 -11.90 12.73
C THR A 88 12.35 -13.13 12.31
N GLN A 89 11.69 -13.02 11.17
CA GLN A 89 11.12 -14.16 10.49
C GLN A 89 12.20 -14.94 9.75
N ILE A 90 12.14 -16.26 9.80
CA ILE A 90 12.97 -17.17 9.03
C ILE A 90 12.07 -17.93 8.06
N GLN A 91 12.47 -17.93 6.79
CA GLN A 91 11.77 -18.56 5.70
C GLN A 91 12.65 -19.65 5.08
N GLY A 92 12.19 -20.90 5.21
CA GLY A 92 12.72 -22.04 4.49
C GLY A 92 12.14 -22.09 3.09
N VAL A 93 12.98 -21.88 2.08
CA VAL A 93 12.55 -21.78 0.67
C VAL A 93 13.48 -22.56 -0.24
N ASN A 94 13.00 -22.88 -1.45
CA ASN A 94 13.86 -23.47 -2.47
C ASN A 94 14.57 -22.39 -3.30
N THR A 95 15.42 -22.81 -4.23
CA THR A 95 16.13 -21.89 -5.13
C THR A 95 15.22 -21.08 -6.06
N SER A 96 14.09 -21.65 -6.47
CA SER A 96 13.10 -20.99 -7.34
C SER A 96 12.44 -19.78 -6.69
N TYR A 97 12.40 -19.72 -5.35
CA TYR A 97 11.79 -18.61 -4.60
C TYR A 97 12.35 -17.25 -4.99
N GLN A 98 13.66 -17.16 -5.22
CA GLN A 98 14.32 -15.92 -5.63
C GLN A 98 13.70 -15.36 -6.92
N ALA A 99 13.45 -16.23 -7.90
CA ALA A 99 12.86 -15.84 -9.18
C ALA A 99 11.35 -15.56 -9.06
N ILE A 100 10.64 -16.25 -8.17
CA ILE A 100 9.20 -16.03 -7.93
C ILE A 100 8.95 -14.66 -7.30
N GLN A 101 9.78 -14.28 -6.33
CA GLN A 101 9.67 -13.01 -5.59
C GLN A 101 10.53 -11.89 -6.20
N ASN A 102 11.20 -12.13 -7.33
CA ASN A 102 12.09 -11.20 -8.00
C ASN A 102 13.11 -10.54 -7.05
N LEU A 103 13.71 -11.34 -6.15
CA LEU A 103 14.61 -10.84 -5.11
C LEU A 103 15.97 -10.47 -5.69
N GLN A 104 16.40 -9.23 -5.41
CA GLN A 104 17.70 -8.71 -5.81
C GLN A 104 18.71 -8.77 -4.65
N LEU A 105 19.93 -9.20 -4.95
CA LEU A 105 21.01 -9.31 -3.98
C LEU A 105 21.87 -8.04 -4.02
N ALA A 106 22.07 -7.41 -2.87
CA ALA A 106 23.02 -6.32 -2.70
C ALA A 106 24.46 -6.85 -2.66
N GLN A 107 24.65 -7.98 -1.99
CA GLN A 107 25.97 -8.58 -1.76
C GLN A 107 25.88 -10.10 -1.79
N GLY A 108 26.96 -10.75 -2.21
CA GLY A 108 27.07 -12.21 -2.22
C GLY A 108 26.21 -12.87 -3.30
N ALA A 109 25.73 -14.08 -3.02
CA ALA A 109 24.96 -14.89 -3.96
C ALA A 109 23.79 -15.59 -3.26
N TRP A 110 22.78 -15.99 -4.04
CA TRP A 110 21.75 -16.90 -3.57
C TRP A 110 22.35 -18.29 -3.35
N PHE A 111 21.74 -19.10 -2.48
CA PHE A 111 22.19 -20.46 -2.26
C PHE A 111 21.90 -21.36 -3.49
N SER A 112 22.75 -22.36 -3.70
CA SER A 112 22.65 -23.23 -4.88
C SER A 112 21.62 -24.35 -4.71
N ALA A 113 21.23 -24.99 -5.81
CA ALA A 113 20.33 -26.16 -5.76
C ALA A 113 20.95 -27.33 -4.98
N MET A 114 22.29 -27.40 -4.94
CA MET A 114 23.02 -28.40 -4.16
C MET A 114 22.95 -28.10 -2.66
N ASP A 115 23.04 -26.82 -2.27
CA ASP A 115 22.88 -26.39 -0.88
C ASP A 115 21.47 -26.73 -0.37
N ASP A 116 20.45 -26.52 -1.20
CA ASP A 116 19.06 -26.88 -0.87
C ASP A 116 18.84 -28.39 -0.76
N ALA A 117 19.33 -29.16 -1.73
CA ALA A 117 19.22 -30.62 -1.71
C ALA A 117 19.92 -31.26 -0.49
N ASN A 118 21.03 -30.68 -0.04
CA ASN A 118 21.81 -31.16 1.10
C ASN A 118 21.33 -30.59 2.45
N GLY A 119 20.44 -29.59 2.46
CA GLY A 119 20.07 -28.88 3.68
C GLY A 119 21.26 -28.16 4.32
N ALA A 120 22.11 -27.55 3.48
CA ALA A 120 23.30 -26.83 3.94
C ALA A 120 22.91 -25.69 4.89
N THR A 121 23.75 -25.43 5.90
CA THR A 121 23.53 -24.37 6.88
C THR A 121 24.01 -23.02 6.32
N VAL A 122 23.35 -22.56 5.27
CA VAL A 122 23.58 -21.26 4.65
C VAL A 122 22.36 -20.36 4.82
N ALA A 123 22.58 -19.04 4.89
CA ALA A 123 21.53 -18.05 5.05
C ALA A 123 21.73 -16.86 4.13
N VAL A 124 20.63 -16.33 3.60
CA VAL A 124 20.57 -15.03 2.92
C VAL A 124 19.77 -14.08 3.80
N LEU A 125 20.33 -12.90 4.08
CA LEU A 125 19.72 -11.94 4.99
C LEU A 125 18.96 -10.86 4.23
N GLY A 126 17.79 -10.48 4.74
CA GLY A 126 17.17 -9.19 4.41
C GLY A 126 18.01 -8.03 4.92
N ASP A 127 17.83 -6.85 4.32
CA ASP A 127 18.63 -5.67 4.64
C ASP A 127 18.48 -5.24 6.11
N THR A 128 17.25 -5.24 6.66
CA THR A 128 16.98 -4.88 8.06
C THR A 128 17.73 -5.76 9.04
N VAL A 129 17.78 -7.06 8.79
CA VAL A 129 18.52 -8.03 9.62
C VAL A 129 20.02 -7.79 9.51
N ALA A 130 20.52 -7.57 8.28
CA ALA A 130 21.93 -7.31 8.04
C ALA A 130 22.40 -6.01 8.74
N GLN A 131 21.63 -4.93 8.64
CA GLN A 131 21.92 -3.66 9.32
C GLN A 131 21.86 -3.80 10.84
N SER A 132 20.86 -4.52 11.37
CA SER A 132 20.69 -4.67 12.82
C SER A 132 21.80 -5.49 13.47
N LEU A 133 22.26 -6.56 12.79
CA LEU A 133 23.32 -7.43 13.30
C LEU A 133 24.73 -6.91 13.01
N PHE A 134 24.98 -6.33 11.84
CA PHE A 134 26.32 -5.98 11.34
C PHE A 134 26.56 -4.48 11.11
N GLY A 135 25.50 -3.66 11.00
CA GLY A 135 25.64 -2.26 10.57
C GLY A 135 26.51 -1.38 11.48
N SER A 136 26.52 -1.68 12.78
CA SER A 136 27.31 -0.94 13.78
C SER A 136 28.71 -1.51 14.02
N THR A 137 29.01 -2.71 13.49
CA THR A 137 30.34 -3.32 13.60
C THR A 137 31.22 -3.00 12.39
N GLY A 138 30.63 -2.58 11.27
CA GLY A 138 31.34 -2.33 10.01
C GLY A 138 31.88 -3.61 9.35
N ILE A 139 31.48 -4.78 9.84
CA ILE A 139 31.91 -6.09 9.33
C ILE A 139 31.03 -6.44 8.14
N ASN A 140 31.65 -6.95 7.06
CA ASN A 140 30.88 -7.48 5.93
C ASN A 140 30.09 -8.74 6.39
N PRO A 141 28.75 -8.74 6.26
CA PRO A 141 27.92 -9.87 6.67
C PRO A 141 28.21 -11.15 5.87
N VAL A 142 28.60 -11.05 4.60
CA VAL A 142 28.86 -12.21 3.74
C VAL A 142 30.08 -12.99 4.24
N GLY A 143 29.92 -14.30 4.40
CA GLY A 143 30.93 -15.21 4.94
C GLY A 143 30.89 -15.38 6.46
N GLN A 144 30.14 -14.53 7.17
CA GLN A 144 30.03 -14.61 8.63
C GLN A 144 29.08 -15.71 9.06
N GLN A 145 29.22 -16.13 10.31
CA GLN A 145 28.37 -17.14 10.93
C GLN A 145 27.39 -16.47 11.89
N ILE A 146 26.10 -16.69 11.67
CA ILE A 146 25.03 -16.29 12.58
C ILE A 146 24.46 -17.53 13.24
N ARG A 147 24.07 -17.41 14.51
CA ARG A 147 23.37 -18.48 15.22
C ARG A 147 21.89 -18.21 15.19
N ILE A 148 21.12 -19.17 14.70
CA ILE A 148 19.65 -19.16 14.74
C ILE A 148 19.26 -20.33 15.63
N ARG A 149 18.59 -20.06 16.74
CA ARG A 149 18.32 -21.05 17.78
C ARG A 149 19.61 -21.74 18.28
N ASN A 150 19.78 -23.02 17.95
CA ASN A 150 20.91 -23.84 18.37
C ASN A 150 21.88 -24.18 17.22
N ASP A 151 21.58 -23.70 16.01
CA ASP A 151 22.31 -24.01 14.79
C ASP A 151 23.06 -22.79 14.25
N ILE A 152 24.20 -23.05 13.62
CA ILE A 152 25.05 -22.01 13.04
C ILE A 152 24.85 -22.01 11.53
N PHE A 153 24.47 -20.85 10.99
CA PHE A 153 24.28 -20.61 9.56
C PHE A 153 25.34 -19.64 9.04
N ARG A 154 25.96 -19.98 7.91
CA ARG A 154 26.89 -19.10 7.21
C ARG A 154 26.11 -18.18 6.26
N VAL A 155 26.31 -16.88 6.39
CA VAL A 155 25.71 -15.89 5.52
C VAL A 155 26.37 -15.94 4.15
N VAL A 156 25.58 -16.14 3.09
CA VAL A 156 26.07 -16.23 1.69
C VAL A 156 25.66 -15.03 0.84
N GLY A 157 24.64 -14.30 1.26
CA GLY A 157 24.17 -13.12 0.55
C GLY A 157 23.34 -12.20 1.43
N VAL A 158 23.19 -10.97 0.98
CA VAL A 158 22.32 -9.95 1.57
C VAL A 158 21.48 -9.33 0.47
N LEU A 159 20.19 -9.21 0.72
CA LEU A 159 19.23 -8.61 -0.22
C LEU A 159 19.37 -7.09 -0.26
N THR A 160 19.04 -6.49 -1.40
CA THR A 160 18.86 -5.04 -1.50
C THR A 160 17.60 -4.61 -0.75
N VAL A 161 17.62 -3.44 -0.12
CA VAL A 161 16.40 -2.80 0.42
C VAL A 161 15.32 -2.76 -0.65
N GLN A 162 14.20 -3.43 -0.42
CA GLN A 162 13.02 -3.26 -1.26
C GLN A 162 12.21 -2.10 -0.71
N ARG A 163 12.45 -0.89 -1.25
CA ARG A 163 11.66 0.30 -0.87
C ARG A 163 10.25 0.17 -1.44
N GLY A 164 9.30 -0.11 -0.54
CA GLY A 164 7.92 -0.41 -0.90
C GLY A 164 7.78 -1.89 -1.23
N GLY A 165 6.89 -2.60 -0.54
CA GLY A 165 6.70 -4.03 -0.72
C GLY A 165 5.75 -4.63 0.31
N PHE A 166 5.00 -5.67 -0.09
CA PHE A 166 4.58 -6.73 0.85
C PHE A 166 5.79 -7.62 1.25
N THR A 167 6.93 -7.43 0.58
CA THR A 167 8.19 -8.09 0.90
C THR A 167 8.76 -7.49 2.18
N GLN A 168 8.94 -8.35 3.17
CA GLN A 168 9.43 -7.97 4.48
C GLN A 168 10.96 -7.98 4.46
N ASP A 169 11.61 -6.81 4.51
CA ASP A 169 13.08 -6.69 4.61
C ASP A 169 13.64 -7.29 5.92
N ASP A 170 12.75 -7.56 6.90
CA ASP A 170 13.04 -8.24 8.17
C ASP A 170 12.80 -9.76 8.06
N VAL A 171 13.65 -10.42 7.29
CA VAL A 171 13.56 -11.86 7.02
C VAL A 171 14.94 -12.49 6.82
N ILE A 172 15.06 -13.77 7.16
CA ILE A 172 16.22 -14.62 6.83
C ILE A 172 15.73 -15.77 5.95
N TYR A 173 16.34 -15.93 4.79
CA TYR A 173 16.10 -17.07 3.90
C TYR A 173 17.13 -18.16 4.15
N ILE A 174 16.65 -19.38 4.34
CA ILE A 174 17.48 -20.58 4.44
C ILE A 174 16.95 -21.66 3.49
N PRO A 175 17.76 -22.65 3.11
CA PRO A 175 17.27 -23.73 2.27
C PRO A 175 16.16 -24.53 2.96
N LEU A 176 15.15 -24.95 2.19
CA LEU A 176 13.93 -25.58 2.70
C LEU A 176 14.24 -26.78 3.59
N LYS A 177 15.15 -27.65 3.13
CA LYS A 177 15.51 -28.88 3.86
C LYS A 177 16.20 -28.59 5.19
N ALA A 178 16.99 -27.51 5.24
CA ALA A 178 17.59 -27.05 6.50
C ALA A 178 16.50 -26.59 7.49
N ALA A 179 15.51 -25.83 7.01
CA ALA A 179 14.37 -25.39 7.83
C ALA A 179 13.54 -26.56 8.36
N GLN A 180 13.23 -27.54 7.51
CA GLN A 180 12.46 -28.73 7.86
C GLN A 180 13.12 -29.53 9.00
N VAL A 181 14.41 -29.83 8.86
CA VAL A 181 15.13 -30.69 9.81
C VAL A 181 15.51 -29.96 11.08
N ARG A 182 15.96 -28.69 10.99
CA ARG A 182 16.58 -27.99 12.12
C ARG A 182 15.62 -27.09 12.90
N LEU A 183 14.63 -26.51 12.22
CA LEU A 183 13.77 -25.50 12.85
C LEU A 183 12.37 -26.01 13.19
N LYS A 184 11.75 -26.85 12.34
CA LYS A 184 10.33 -27.20 12.51
C LYS A 184 10.06 -28.68 12.74
N ASP A 185 11.04 -29.55 12.47
CA ASP A 185 10.93 -31.01 12.56
C ASP A 185 9.63 -31.54 11.93
N THR A 186 9.34 -31.07 10.71
CA THR A 186 8.14 -31.45 9.96
C THR A 186 8.47 -31.68 8.49
N ALA A 187 7.75 -32.63 7.89
CA ALA A 187 7.77 -32.85 6.45
C ALA A 187 6.78 -31.95 5.70
N THR A 188 5.86 -31.27 6.40
CA THR A 188 4.84 -30.41 5.79
C THR A 188 5.35 -28.99 5.52
N VAL A 189 4.71 -28.30 4.59
CA VAL A 189 5.06 -26.92 4.20
C VAL A 189 3.91 -25.98 4.53
N ASP A 190 4.18 -24.75 4.96
CA ASP A 190 3.11 -23.82 5.38
C ASP A 190 2.36 -23.25 4.18
N GLN A 191 3.11 -22.95 3.13
CA GLN A 191 2.60 -22.32 1.93
C GLN A 191 3.37 -22.85 0.72
N ILE A 192 2.72 -22.85 -0.44
CA ILE A 192 3.35 -23.08 -1.74
C ILE A 192 3.07 -21.85 -2.59
N MET A 193 4.13 -21.31 -3.19
CA MET A 193 4.04 -20.25 -4.18
C MET A 193 4.28 -20.84 -5.56
N VAL A 194 3.40 -20.51 -6.49
CA VAL A 194 3.49 -20.96 -7.88
C VAL A 194 3.52 -19.75 -8.78
N ARG A 195 4.47 -19.72 -9.72
CA ARG A 195 4.53 -18.68 -10.75
C ARG A 195 4.04 -19.25 -12.08
N ALA A 196 3.03 -18.62 -12.65
CA ALA A 196 2.54 -18.91 -13.99
C ALA A 196 3.50 -18.32 -15.05
N ASP A 197 3.45 -18.86 -16.27
CA ASP A 197 4.21 -18.37 -17.42
C ASP A 197 3.81 -16.94 -17.85
N THR A 198 2.52 -16.63 -17.76
CA THR A 198 1.91 -15.37 -18.20
C THR A 198 0.75 -14.99 -17.30
N ILE A 199 0.48 -13.68 -17.20
CA ILE A 199 -0.63 -13.15 -16.39
C ILE A 199 -1.99 -13.69 -16.87
N ALA A 200 -2.16 -13.90 -18.17
CA ALA A 200 -3.39 -14.41 -18.76
C ALA A 200 -3.73 -15.85 -18.32
N ASN A 201 -2.72 -16.63 -17.94
CA ASN A 201 -2.90 -18.02 -17.54
C ASN A 201 -3.09 -18.18 -16.02
N VAL A 202 -2.94 -17.12 -15.21
CA VAL A 202 -2.96 -17.20 -13.74
C VAL A 202 -4.25 -17.82 -13.20
N ASP A 203 -5.40 -17.38 -13.70
CA ASP A 203 -6.70 -17.92 -13.26
C ASP A 203 -6.88 -19.39 -13.66
N ARG A 204 -6.40 -19.75 -14.85
CA ARG A 204 -6.42 -21.14 -15.33
C ARG A 204 -5.50 -22.03 -14.50
N VAL A 205 -4.28 -21.56 -14.23
CA VAL A 205 -3.30 -22.22 -13.37
C VAL A 205 -3.89 -22.40 -11.96
N ALA A 206 -4.53 -21.39 -11.38
CA ALA A 206 -5.19 -21.52 -10.09
C ALA A 206 -6.29 -22.62 -10.08
N GLN A 207 -7.08 -22.74 -11.15
CA GLN A 207 -8.07 -23.79 -11.30
C GLN A 207 -7.45 -25.19 -11.46
N ASP A 208 -6.41 -25.31 -12.29
CA ASP A 208 -5.71 -26.58 -12.54
C ASP A 208 -4.95 -27.06 -11.29
N ILE A 209 -4.32 -26.14 -10.55
CA ILE A 209 -3.75 -26.38 -9.22
C ILE A 209 -4.83 -26.87 -8.25
N THR A 210 -6.00 -26.22 -8.23
CA THR A 210 -7.12 -26.63 -7.36
C THR A 210 -7.54 -28.07 -7.66
N ALA A 211 -7.70 -28.42 -8.93
CA ALA A 211 -8.07 -29.77 -9.34
C ALA A 211 -7.01 -30.80 -8.92
N THR A 212 -5.74 -30.49 -9.14
CA THR A 212 -4.59 -31.35 -8.80
C THR A 212 -4.49 -31.60 -7.29
N LEU A 213 -4.59 -30.55 -6.47
CA LEU A 213 -4.56 -30.69 -5.02
C LEU A 213 -5.81 -31.43 -4.51
N ARG A 214 -7.01 -31.17 -5.04
CA ARG A 214 -8.19 -31.94 -4.65
C ARG A 214 -8.03 -33.44 -4.93
N GLN A 215 -7.35 -33.79 -6.03
CA GLN A 215 -7.03 -35.18 -6.35
C GLN A 215 -6.00 -35.76 -5.38
N ASN A 216 -4.88 -35.07 -5.12
CA ASN A 216 -3.84 -35.53 -4.20
C ASN A 216 -4.35 -35.73 -2.76
N HIS A 217 -5.21 -34.83 -2.30
CA HIS A 217 -5.80 -34.87 -0.97
C HIS A 217 -7.09 -35.72 -0.90
N HIS A 218 -7.46 -36.41 -1.99
CA HIS A 218 -8.65 -37.28 -2.08
C HIS A 218 -9.96 -36.57 -1.66
N LEU A 219 -10.13 -35.30 -2.05
CA LEU A 219 -11.30 -34.49 -1.71
C LEU A 219 -12.43 -34.68 -2.73
N GLY A 220 -13.46 -35.44 -2.35
CA GLY A 220 -14.68 -35.60 -3.13
C GLY A 220 -15.41 -34.27 -3.38
N LYS A 221 -16.22 -34.18 -4.45
CA LYS A 221 -16.86 -32.93 -4.93
C LYS A 221 -17.62 -32.12 -3.87
N SER A 222 -18.14 -32.78 -2.83
CA SER A 222 -18.91 -32.16 -1.74
C SER A 222 -18.06 -31.71 -0.53
N ARG A 223 -16.78 -32.13 -0.45
CA ARG A 223 -15.89 -31.76 0.66
C ARG A 223 -15.23 -30.42 0.38
N ALA A 224 -15.26 -29.53 1.37
CA ALA A 224 -14.55 -28.25 1.35
C ALA A 224 -13.03 -28.46 1.20
N ASN A 225 -12.35 -27.50 0.58
CA ASN A 225 -10.91 -27.53 0.43
C ASN A 225 -10.24 -27.41 1.81
N ASN A 226 -9.19 -28.21 2.03
CA ASN A 226 -8.31 -28.09 3.18
C ASN A 226 -7.06 -27.25 2.85
N PHE A 227 -7.17 -26.37 1.85
CA PHE A 227 -6.18 -25.42 1.40
C PHE A 227 -6.91 -24.20 0.84
N HIS A 228 -6.25 -23.05 0.88
CA HIS A 228 -6.74 -21.80 0.31
C HIS A 228 -5.82 -21.41 -0.85
N ILE A 229 -6.41 -21.18 -2.02
CA ILE A 229 -5.68 -20.69 -3.20
C ILE A 229 -6.14 -19.28 -3.45
N GLU A 230 -5.19 -18.37 -3.61
CA GLU A 230 -5.45 -17.00 -4.01
C GLU A 230 -4.44 -16.56 -5.06
N THR A 231 -4.91 -15.79 -6.04
CA THR A 231 -4.03 -15.10 -6.97
C THR A 231 -3.54 -13.80 -6.33
N PHE A 232 -2.43 -13.24 -6.81
CA PHE A 232 -1.96 -11.95 -6.32
C PHE A 232 -3.00 -10.82 -6.51
N THR A 233 -3.78 -10.85 -7.60
CA THR A 233 -4.89 -9.90 -7.81
C THR A 233 -5.99 -10.03 -6.76
N GLN A 234 -6.36 -11.25 -6.37
CA GLN A 234 -7.33 -11.48 -5.30
C GLN A 234 -6.79 -11.06 -3.93
N PHE A 235 -5.49 -11.29 -3.67
CA PHE A 235 -4.80 -10.80 -2.48
C PHE A 235 -4.89 -9.28 -2.39
N LEU A 236 -4.53 -8.57 -3.47
CA LEU A 236 -4.60 -7.11 -3.55
C LEU A 236 -6.03 -6.58 -3.39
N GLN A 237 -7.03 -7.24 -3.98
CA GLN A 237 -8.42 -6.84 -3.79
C GLN A 237 -8.87 -6.98 -2.34
N ARG A 238 -8.45 -8.04 -1.65
CA ARG A 238 -8.76 -8.22 -0.21
C ARG A 238 -8.04 -7.21 0.67
N ALA A 239 -6.77 -6.93 0.39
CA ALA A 239 -6.02 -5.90 1.09
C ALA A 239 -6.63 -4.51 0.88
N GLY A 240 -6.97 -4.16 -0.37
CA GLY A 240 -7.54 -2.87 -0.74
C GLY A 240 -8.97 -2.62 -0.24
N GLN A 241 -9.74 -3.66 0.09
CA GLN A 241 -11.07 -3.50 0.70
C GLN A 241 -11.01 -2.81 2.08
N GLY A 242 -9.92 -2.95 2.84
CA GLY A 242 -9.72 -2.21 4.09
C GLY A 242 -9.51 -0.71 3.85
N ASP A 243 -8.80 -0.35 2.77
CA ASP A 243 -8.35 1.02 2.50
C ASP A 243 -9.43 1.91 1.86
N GLN A 244 -10.42 1.31 1.19
CA GLN A 244 -11.53 2.07 0.61
C GLN A 244 -12.35 2.81 1.69
N VAL A 245 -12.59 2.18 2.84
CA VAL A 245 -13.34 2.81 3.95
C VAL A 245 -12.58 4.03 4.48
N LEU A 246 -11.27 3.90 4.69
CA LEU A 246 -10.44 5.01 5.16
C LEU A 246 -10.39 6.14 4.13
N THR A 247 -10.27 5.82 2.85
CA THR A 247 -10.31 6.81 1.76
C THR A 247 -11.64 7.56 1.74
N PHE A 248 -12.77 6.86 1.84
CA PHE A 248 -14.09 7.50 1.93
C PHE A 248 -14.23 8.40 3.16
N LEU A 249 -13.70 7.99 4.32
CA LEU A 249 -13.69 8.83 5.51
C LEU A 249 -12.86 10.10 5.31
N LEU A 250 -11.65 9.99 4.74
CA LEU A 250 -10.79 11.15 4.48
C LEU A 250 -11.39 12.11 3.46
N VAL A 251 -11.94 11.59 2.36
CA VAL A 251 -12.64 12.40 1.34
C VAL A 251 -13.88 13.05 1.94
N GLY A 252 -14.64 12.32 2.76
CA GLY A 252 -15.82 12.84 3.47
C GLY A 252 -15.46 13.98 4.42
N ILE A 253 -14.45 13.80 5.25
CA ILE A 253 -13.94 14.85 6.16
C ILE A 253 -13.45 16.05 5.35
N ALA A 254 -12.70 15.82 4.26
CA ALA A 254 -12.22 16.90 3.40
C ALA A 254 -13.38 17.68 2.75
N ALA A 255 -14.44 17.00 2.31
CA ALA A 255 -15.64 17.63 1.75
C ALA A 255 -16.39 18.48 2.78
N ILE A 256 -16.53 17.99 4.02
CA ILE A 256 -17.13 18.75 5.13
C ILE A 256 -16.28 19.99 5.43
N SER A 257 -14.96 19.84 5.60
CA SER A 257 -14.04 20.96 5.86
C SER A 257 -14.07 22.00 4.74
N LEU A 258 -14.18 21.56 3.48
CA LEU A 258 -14.28 22.46 2.34
C LEU A 258 -15.61 23.24 2.34
N THR A 259 -16.71 22.59 2.73
CA THR A 259 -18.02 23.23 2.86
C THR A 259 -18.03 24.26 3.98
N VAL A 260 -17.49 23.92 5.16
CA VAL A 260 -17.35 24.85 6.29
C VAL A 260 -16.46 26.04 5.91
N GLY A 261 -15.37 25.80 5.19
CA GLY A 261 -14.54 26.86 4.63
C GLY A 261 -15.31 27.78 3.67
N GLY A 262 -16.15 27.22 2.81
CA GLY A 262 -17.03 27.97 1.90
C GLY A 262 -18.03 28.87 2.64
N ILE A 263 -18.64 28.37 3.72
CA ILE A 263 -19.50 29.17 4.60
C ILE A 263 -18.71 30.33 5.24
N GLY A 264 -17.47 30.08 5.63
CA GLY A 264 -16.58 31.13 6.16
C GLY A 264 -16.36 32.25 5.14
N ILE A 265 -16.08 31.91 3.87
CA ILE A 265 -15.93 32.89 2.78
C ILE A 265 -17.22 33.69 2.60
N MET A 266 -18.39 33.02 2.61
CA MET A 266 -19.68 33.69 2.51
C MET A 266 -19.89 34.71 3.64
N ASN A 267 -19.58 34.33 4.88
CA ASN A 267 -19.74 35.22 6.04
C ASN A 267 -18.81 36.43 5.96
N ILE A 268 -17.54 36.23 5.64
CA ILE A 268 -16.58 37.32 5.46
C ILE A 268 -17.05 38.26 4.34
N MET A 269 -17.55 37.71 3.23
CA MET A 269 -18.13 38.49 2.14
C MET A 269 -19.37 39.29 2.57
N LEU A 270 -20.29 38.69 3.34
CA LEU A 270 -21.46 39.41 3.83
C LEU A 270 -21.07 40.57 4.74
N VAL A 271 -20.12 40.34 5.65
CA VAL A 271 -19.59 41.40 6.53
C VAL A 271 -18.91 42.50 5.70
N SER A 272 -18.09 42.13 4.71
CA SER A 272 -17.44 43.10 3.82
C SER A 272 -18.44 43.94 3.01
N VAL A 273 -19.56 43.34 2.58
CA VAL A 273 -20.64 44.09 1.91
C VAL A 273 -21.28 45.08 2.87
N THR A 274 -21.52 44.69 4.12
CA THR A 274 -22.11 45.59 5.13
C THR A 274 -21.17 46.74 5.52
N GLU A 275 -19.86 46.49 5.64
CA GLU A 275 -18.86 47.53 5.92
C GLU A 275 -18.71 48.51 4.75
N ARG A 276 -18.78 48.01 3.51
CA ARG A 276 -18.63 48.83 2.29
C ARG A 276 -19.97 49.34 1.74
N THR A 277 -21.06 49.30 2.52
CA THR A 277 -22.41 49.67 2.06
C THR A 277 -22.45 51.09 1.48
N TRP A 278 -21.80 52.03 2.16
CA TRP A 278 -21.74 53.44 1.75
C TRP A 278 -21.02 53.64 0.40
N GLU A 279 -19.86 52.98 0.22
CA GLU A 279 -19.12 53.03 -1.05
C GLU A 279 -19.94 52.48 -2.23
N ILE A 280 -20.68 51.38 -1.99
CA ILE A 280 -21.55 50.76 -2.99
C ILE A 280 -22.68 51.71 -3.36
N GLY A 281 -23.28 52.39 -2.37
CA GLY A 281 -24.33 53.40 -2.56
C GLY A 281 -23.88 54.58 -3.45
N ILE A 282 -22.66 55.07 -3.23
CA ILE A 282 -22.08 56.13 -4.06
C ILE A 282 -21.85 55.66 -5.50
N ARG A 283 -21.27 54.47 -5.70
CA ARG A 283 -21.04 53.92 -7.05
C ARG A 283 -22.33 53.73 -7.84
N MET A 284 -23.39 53.25 -7.19
CA MET A 284 -24.70 53.07 -7.84
C MET A 284 -25.36 54.42 -8.17
N SER A 285 -25.24 55.41 -7.29
CA SER A 285 -25.75 56.77 -7.53
C SER A 285 -25.03 57.48 -8.69
N LEU A 286 -23.75 57.16 -8.92
CA LEU A 286 -22.96 57.62 -10.08
C LEU A 286 -23.23 56.82 -11.37
N GLY A 287 -24.16 55.86 -11.36
CA GLY A 287 -24.62 55.13 -12.53
C GLY A 287 -24.07 53.71 -12.72
N ALA A 288 -23.36 53.15 -11.72
CA ALA A 288 -22.94 51.75 -11.79
C ALA A 288 -24.16 50.80 -11.85
N ARG A 289 -24.14 49.83 -12.76
CA ARG A 289 -25.25 48.87 -12.89
C ARG A 289 -25.10 47.78 -11.82
N ARG A 290 -26.22 47.17 -11.40
CA ARG A 290 -26.23 46.04 -10.45
C ARG A 290 -25.27 44.91 -10.84
N ARG A 291 -25.13 44.64 -12.15
CA ARG A 291 -24.20 43.62 -12.67
C ARG A 291 -22.72 43.97 -12.45
N ASP A 292 -22.37 45.26 -12.42
CA ASP A 292 -21.00 45.72 -12.26
C ASP A 292 -20.55 45.50 -10.79
N ILE A 293 -21.43 45.84 -9.84
CA ILE A 293 -21.24 45.54 -8.41
C ILE A 293 -21.16 44.03 -8.17
N ARG A 294 -22.09 43.25 -8.74
CA ARG A 294 -22.07 41.79 -8.62
C ARG A 294 -20.76 41.19 -9.14
N ASN A 295 -20.30 41.63 -10.31
CA ASN A 295 -19.07 41.11 -10.92
C ASN A 295 -17.83 41.52 -10.11
N GLN A 296 -17.80 42.71 -9.51
CA GLN A 296 -16.72 43.13 -8.63
C GLN A 296 -16.56 42.15 -7.44
N PHE A 297 -17.63 41.89 -6.71
CA PHE A 297 -17.60 40.96 -5.58
C PHE A 297 -17.31 39.52 -6.02
N LEU A 298 -17.82 39.09 -7.18
CA LEU A 298 -17.51 37.77 -7.74
C LEU A 298 -16.02 37.63 -8.07
N ILE A 299 -15.40 38.67 -8.65
CA ILE A 299 -13.96 38.70 -8.96
C ILE A 299 -13.14 38.70 -7.66
N GLU A 300 -13.55 39.45 -6.63
CA GLU A 300 -12.90 39.45 -5.32
C GLU A 300 -12.93 38.04 -4.69
N ALA A 301 -14.09 37.35 -4.77
CA ALA A 301 -14.22 35.96 -4.32
C ALA A 301 -13.33 35.00 -5.11
N LEU A 302 -13.28 35.18 -6.43
CA LEU A 302 -12.47 34.35 -7.32
C LEU A 302 -10.97 34.56 -7.07
N MET A 303 -10.53 35.80 -6.82
CA MET A 303 -9.14 36.12 -6.48
C MET A 303 -8.74 35.50 -5.15
N LEU A 304 -9.59 35.59 -4.12
CA LEU A 304 -9.36 34.93 -2.83
C LEU A 304 -9.26 33.40 -3.00
N CYS A 305 -10.12 32.81 -3.83
CA CYS A 305 -10.05 31.39 -4.16
C CYS A 305 -8.79 31.03 -4.95
N LEU A 306 -8.33 31.88 -5.85
CA LEU A 306 -7.12 31.65 -6.63
C LEU A 306 -5.88 31.67 -5.74
N VAL A 307 -5.75 32.68 -4.88
CA VAL A 307 -4.63 32.79 -3.94
C VAL A 307 -4.65 31.64 -2.93
N GLY A 308 -5.80 31.37 -2.30
CA GLY A 308 -5.95 30.24 -1.39
C GLY A 308 -5.76 28.89 -2.09
N GLY A 309 -6.13 28.80 -3.36
CA GLY A 309 -5.95 27.63 -4.21
C GLY A 309 -4.49 27.36 -4.53
N VAL A 310 -3.73 28.39 -4.90
CA VAL A 310 -2.27 28.28 -5.13
C VAL A 310 -1.55 27.88 -3.84
N ILE A 311 -1.85 28.53 -2.72
CA ILE A 311 -1.27 28.17 -1.41
C ILE A 311 -1.65 26.74 -1.04
N GLY A 312 -2.92 26.37 -1.20
CA GLY A 312 -3.43 25.04 -0.94
C GLY A 312 -2.81 23.97 -1.85
N LEU A 313 -2.51 24.32 -3.10
CA LEU A 313 -1.82 23.44 -4.04
C LEU A 313 -0.38 23.17 -3.60
N LEU A 314 0.38 24.22 -3.28
CA LEU A 314 1.76 24.09 -2.82
C LEU A 314 1.85 23.29 -1.52
N LEU A 315 1.00 23.61 -0.53
CA LEU A 315 0.94 22.86 0.73
C LEU A 315 0.49 21.42 0.52
N GLY A 316 -0.51 21.19 -0.34
CA GLY A 316 -1.01 19.85 -0.66
C GLY A 316 0.06 18.97 -1.31
N LEU A 317 0.84 19.53 -2.25
CA LEU A 317 1.95 18.83 -2.89
C LEU A 317 3.09 18.54 -1.90
N LEU A 318 3.42 19.50 -1.03
CA LEU A 318 4.45 19.31 -0.01
C LEU A 318 4.07 18.21 0.99
N ILE A 319 2.83 18.24 1.49
CA ILE A 319 2.31 17.21 2.39
C ILE A 319 2.24 15.87 1.65
N GLY A 320 1.75 15.85 0.41
CA GLY A 320 1.71 14.65 -0.42
C GLY A 320 3.10 14.03 -0.58
N TRP A 321 4.11 14.83 -0.94
CA TRP A 321 5.49 14.40 -1.07
C TRP A 321 6.06 13.85 0.25
N ALA A 322 5.80 14.52 1.37
CA ALA A 322 6.25 14.05 2.69
C ALA A 322 5.61 12.71 3.06
N LEU A 323 4.31 12.55 2.81
CA LEU A 323 3.58 11.31 3.08
C LEU A 323 4.07 10.17 2.18
N THR A 324 4.17 10.38 0.87
CA THR A 324 4.62 9.32 -0.05
C THR A 324 6.04 8.87 0.27
N ASN A 325 6.96 9.79 0.59
CA ASN A 325 8.30 9.41 1.03
C ASN A 325 8.29 8.65 2.36
N GLY A 326 7.46 9.07 3.33
CA GLY A 326 7.36 8.41 4.63
C GLY A 326 6.80 6.98 4.54
N PHE A 327 5.87 6.73 3.62
CA PHE A 327 5.29 5.41 3.38
C PHE A 327 6.03 4.58 2.31
N GLY A 328 7.09 5.11 1.70
CA GLY A 328 7.81 4.42 0.62
C GLY A 328 7.00 4.28 -0.68
N LEU A 329 5.96 5.09 -0.86
CA LEU A 329 5.13 5.11 -2.06
C LEU A 329 5.73 6.03 -3.13
N PRO A 330 5.56 5.71 -4.43
CA PRO A 330 5.98 6.60 -5.50
C PRO A 330 5.16 7.90 -5.48
N PHE A 331 5.83 9.03 -5.60
CA PHE A 331 5.15 10.33 -5.72
C PHE A 331 4.71 10.54 -7.18
N VAL A 332 3.41 10.35 -7.43
CA VAL A 332 2.81 10.50 -8.76
C VAL A 332 1.79 11.62 -8.72
N VAL A 333 1.94 12.58 -9.65
CA VAL A 333 1.00 13.70 -9.81
C VAL A 333 0.54 13.71 -11.26
N ASN A 334 -0.75 13.45 -11.48
CA ASN A 334 -1.37 13.59 -12.79
C ASN A 334 -2.21 14.87 -12.90
N ALA A 335 -2.67 15.18 -14.11
CA ALA A 335 -3.50 16.36 -14.38
C ALA A 335 -4.81 16.37 -13.56
N ILE A 336 -5.38 15.19 -13.26
CA ILE A 336 -6.62 15.05 -12.49
C ILE A 336 -6.39 15.45 -11.02
N THR A 337 -5.26 15.11 -10.43
CA THR A 337 -4.86 15.49 -9.05
C THR A 337 -4.82 16.98 -8.84
N LEU A 338 -4.46 17.73 -9.89
CA LEU A 338 -4.37 19.19 -9.84
C LEU A 338 -5.68 19.85 -10.24
N ALA A 339 -6.29 19.40 -11.35
CA ALA A 339 -7.46 20.02 -11.94
C ALA A 339 -8.73 19.80 -11.09
N LEU A 340 -8.95 18.60 -10.55
CA LEU A 340 -10.18 18.26 -9.84
C LEU A 340 -10.32 19.08 -8.53
N PRO A 341 -9.32 19.14 -7.62
CA PRO A 341 -9.46 19.93 -6.40
C PRO A 341 -9.59 21.43 -6.67
N PHE A 342 -8.91 21.92 -7.72
CA PHE A 342 -9.03 23.31 -8.15
C PHE A 342 -10.44 23.62 -8.66
N ALA A 343 -11.00 22.76 -9.53
CA ALA A 343 -12.35 22.91 -10.05
C ALA A 343 -13.41 22.86 -8.94
N VAL A 344 -13.29 21.93 -7.99
CA VAL A 344 -14.20 21.83 -6.84
C VAL A 344 -14.09 23.06 -5.93
N SER A 345 -12.86 23.54 -5.66
CA SER A 345 -12.65 24.76 -4.87
C SER A 345 -13.26 25.98 -5.55
N ALA A 346 -13.08 26.12 -6.87
CA ALA A 346 -13.66 27.22 -7.65
C ALA A 346 -15.19 27.16 -7.67
N ALA A 347 -15.78 25.97 -7.84
CA ALA A 347 -17.22 25.77 -7.80
C ALA A 347 -17.82 26.19 -6.45
N ILE A 348 -17.17 25.83 -5.34
CA ILE A 348 -17.61 26.19 -3.98
C ILE A 348 -17.46 27.70 -3.75
N ALA A 349 -16.32 28.29 -4.13
CA ALA A 349 -16.11 29.73 -4.02
C ALA A 349 -17.14 30.53 -4.83
N LEU A 350 -17.49 30.07 -6.04
CA LEU A 350 -18.56 30.67 -6.83
C LEU A 350 -19.92 30.51 -6.15
N ALA A 351 -20.28 29.30 -5.70
CA ALA A 351 -21.57 29.05 -5.06
C ALA A 351 -21.79 29.93 -3.82
N PHE A 352 -20.79 30.01 -2.94
CA PHE A 352 -20.86 30.81 -1.72
C PHE A 352 -20.60 32.31 -1.94
N GLY A 353 -19.93 32.71 -3.01
CA GLY A 353 -19.69 34.11 -3.37
C GLY A 353 -20.85 34.76 -4.15
N ILE A 354 -21.66 33.98 -4.87
CA ILE A 354 -22.81 34.50 -5.63
C ILE A 354 -23.86 35.12 -4.71
N TYR A 355 -24.16 34.50 -3.57
CA TYR A 355 -25.16 35.01 -2.63
C TYR A 355 -24.85 36.44 -2.11
N PRO A 356 -23.69 36.71 -1.49
CA PRO A 356 -23.34 38.06 -1.04
C PRO A 356 -23.20 39.05 -2.21
N ALA A 357 -22.69 38.62 -3.36
CA ALA A 357 -22.60 39.47 -4.55
C ALA A 357 -23.98 39.91 -5.07
N ILE A 358 -24.98 39.01 -5.02
CA ILE A 358 -26.37 39.36 -5.33
C ILE A 358 -26.91 40.35 -4.29
N GLN A 359 -26.67 40.09 -3.00
CA GLN A 359 -27.14 40.96 -1.92
C GLN A 359 -26.57 42.38 -2.08
N ALA A 360 -25.27 42.52 -2.33
CA ALA A 360 -24.61 43.80 -2.59
C ALA A 360 -25.21 44.54 -3.80
N SER A 361 -25.49 43.79 -4.89
CA SER A 361 -26.07 44.37 -6.10
C SER A 361 -27.53 44.84 -5.97
N ARG A 362 -28.22 44.44 -4.90
CA ARG A 362 -29.63 44.75 -4.63
C ARG A 362 -29.83 45.84 -3.59
N LEU A 363 -28.75 46.39 -3.03
CA LEU A 363 -28.80 47.52 -2.11
C LEU A 363 -29.49 48.74 -2.78
N ASP A 364 -30.33 49.42 -2.02
CA ASP A 364 -30.95 50.67 -2.47
C ASP A 364 -29.95 51.83 -2.27
N PRO A 365 -29.57 52.56 -3.33
CA PRO A 365 -28.58 53.65 -3.22
C PRO A 365 -28.96 54.70 -2.18
N ILE A 366 -30.25 54.98 -2.00
CA ILE A 366 -30.74 56.02 -1.08
C ILE A 366 -30.56 55.56 0.37
N VAL A 367 -30.86 54.29 0.66
CA VAL A 367 -30.73 53.71 2.00
C VAL A 367 -29.26 53.53 2.36
N ALA A 368 -28.43 53.14 1.40
CA ALA A 368 -27.00 52.88 1.60
C ALA A 368 -26.19 54.15 1.96
N ILE A 369 -26.61 55.33 1.51
CA ILE A 369 -25.94 56.60 1.83
C ILE A 369 -26.42 57.16 3.18
N ARG A 370 -27.65 56.84 3.58
CA ARG A 370 -28.27 57.34 4.81
C ARG A 370 -27.83 56.60 6.08
N SER A 371 -27.21 55.42 5.96
CA SER A 371 -26.84 54.57 7.09
C SER A 371 -25.65 55.08 7.94
N GLU A 372 -25.20 56.32 7.74
CA GLU A 372 -24.05 56.94 8.45
C GLU A 372 -24.42 58.27 9.15
N GLU A 373 -25.71 58.65 9.15
CA GLU A 373 -26.28 59.59 10.13
C GLU A 373 -26.80 58.83 11.36
#